data_AF-A0A1U7ZB42-F1
#
_entry.id   AF-A0A1U7ZB42-F1
#
_cell.length_a   1.000
_cell.length_b   1.000
_cell.length_c   1.000
_cell.angle_alpha   90.00
_cell.angle_beta   90.00
_cell.angle_gamma   90.00
#
_symmetry.space_group_name_H-M   'P 1'
#
loop_
_entity.id
_entity.type
_entity.pdbx_description
1 polymer ?
#
loop_
_entity_poly.entity_id
_entity_poly.type
_entity_poly.pdbx_seq_one_letter_code
_entity_poly.pdbx_strand_id
1 'polypeptide(L)'
;MEGASASPSDSSSMDGGVSKYLANLPSRGLFSSTVISSNPGGMRVYVCDHDTSPPEDQLIKTNQMNILIRSLTLKKQKSDSSAKDVKGKATAESTKGKRTAERIGDGRASVKRANMTKNSESARREGSSTRAPEKDLQSLTVERLRALLKERGLSVKGKKDELIARLKGDRVDGES
;
A
#
# COMPACT_ATOMS: atom_id res chain seq x y z
N MET A 1 43.42 -51.44 -12.42
CA MET A 1 42.01 -51.05 -12.65
C MET A 1 42.03 -49.97 -13.72
N GLU A 2 41.59 -50.34 -14.91
CA GLU A 2 41.74 -49.58 -16.15
C GLU A 2 40.81 -48.36 -16.18
N GLY A 3 41.33 -47.23 -16.63
CA GLY A 3 40.60 -45.97 -16.76
C GLY A 3 39.66 -45.98 -17.95
N ALA A 4 38.38 -45.70 -17.71
CA ALA A 4 37.39 -45.53 -18.77
C ALA A 4 37.49 -44.11 -19.34
N SER A 5 38.01 -43.99 -20.56
CA SER A 5 37.91 -42.79 -21.40
C SER A 5 36.49 -42.67 -21.94
N ALA A 6 35.80 -41.57 -21.59
CA ALA A 6 34.49 -41.26 -22.16
C ALA A 6 34.63 -40.77 -23.60
N SER A 7 34.02 -41.47 -24.55
CA SER A 7 33.93 -41.07 -25.95
C SER A 7 32.99 -39.87 -26.13
N PRO A 8 33.29 -38.90 -27.02
CA PRO A 8 32.37 -37.84 -27.37
C PRO A 8 31.26 -38.44 -28.24
N SER A 9 30.02 -38.46 -27.72
CA SER A 9 28.86 -38.81 -28.53
C SER A 9 28.52 -37.64 -29.45
N ASP A 10 28.84 -37.80 -30.73
CA ASP A 10 28.49 -36.85 -31.78
C ASP A 10 27.01 -37.03 -32.12
N SER A 11 26.13 -36.22 -31.50
CA SER A 11 24.69 -36.25 -31.77
C SER A 11 24.36 -35.28 -32.91
N SER A 12 24.21 -35.82 -34.12
CA SER A 12 23.72 -35.10 -35.28
C SER A 12 22.28 -34.60 -35.07
N SER A 13 22.15 -33.26 -35.09
CA SER A 13 21.01 -32.46 -35.53
C SER A 13 19.60 -33.08 -35.41
N MET A 14 19.00 -32.98 -34.23
CA MET A 14 17.53 -32.87 -34.11
C MET A 14 17.14 -31.39 -34.33
N ASP A 15 17.24 -30.93 -35.59
CA ASP A 15 16.95 -29.54 -36.00
C ASP A 15 15.44 -29.26 -36.09
N GLY A 16 14.72 -29.56 -35.01
CA GLY A 16 13.27 -29.50 -34.97
C GLY A 16 12.65 -29.49 -33.59
N GLY A 17 13.44 -29.72 -32.54
CA GLY A 17 12.95 -29.79 -31.16
C GLY A 17 12.77 -28.43 -30.48
N VAL A 18 12.00 -28.41 -29.39
CA VAL A 18 11.85 -27.24 -28.50
C VAL A 18 13.20 -26.73 -27.97
N SER A 19 14.21 -27.60 -27.93
CA SER A 19 15.60 -27.30 -27.55
C SER A 19 16.20 -26.12 -28.30
N LYS A 20 15.82 -25.87 -29.56
CA LYS A 20 16.32 -24.71 -30.33
C LYS A 20 15.90 -23.35 -29.77
N TYR A 21 14.73 -23.30 -29.12
CA TYR A 21 14.23 -22.10 -28.45
C TYR A 21 14.73 -21.98 -27.01
N LEU A 22 15.36 -23.03 -26.49
CA LEU A 22 15.96 -23.08 -25.15
C LEU A 22 17.49 -23.04 -25.21
N ALA A 23 18.08 -23.00 -26.41
CA ALA A 23 19.52 -22.80 -26.60
C ALA A 23 19.92 -21.37 -26.26
N ASN A 24 21.18 -21.17 -25.84
CA ASN A 24 21.78 -19.85 -25.56
C ASN A 24 21.09 -19.04 -24.44
N LEU A 25 20.64 -19.71 -23.37
CA LEU A 25 20.17 -19.02 -22.18
C LEU A 25 21.31 -18.16 -21.57
N PRO A 26 21.01 -16.96 -21.04
CA PRO A 26 22.02 -16.10 -20.43
C PRO A 26 22.72 -16.81 -19.26
N SER A 27 24.02 -17.09 -19.40
CA SER A 27 24.84 -17.61 -18.30
C SER A 27 25.31 -16.46 -17.41
N ARG A 28 24.66 -16.27 -16.25
CA ARG A 28 25.06 -15.25 -15.25
C ARG A 28 25.89 -15.82 -14.09
N GLY A 29 26.39 -17.05 -14.20
CA GLY A 29 27.17 -17.69 -13.14
C GLY A 29 27.75 -19.06 -13.51
N LEU A 30 28.59 -19.60 -12.64
CA LEU A 30 29.32 -20.86 -12.81
C LEU A 30 28.56 -22.04 -12.14
N PHE A 31 27.39 -22.39 -12.66
CA PHE A 31 26.63 -23.58 -12.22
C PHE A 31 27.08 -24.86 -12.95
N SER A 32 28.39 -25.03 -13.15
CA SER A 32 28.96 -26.17 -13.88
C SER A 32 29.25 -27.38 -12.98
N SER A 33 29.30 -27.19 -11.67
CA SER A 33 29.52 -28.27 -10.71
C SER A 33 28.18 -28.87 -10.26
N THR A 34 27.98 -30.15 -10.55
CA THR A 34 26.89 -30.97 -10.01
C THR A 34 27.15 -31.46 -8.60
N VAL A 35 28.31 -31.13 -8.01
CA VAL A 35 28.66 -31.52 -6.65
C VAL A 35 27.83 -30.71 -5.67
N ILE A 36 26.93 -31.38 -4.97
CA ILE A 36 26.21 -30.83 -3.83
C ILE A 36 27.26 -30.39 -2.81
N SER A 37 27.42 -29.07 -2.63
CA SER A 37 28.36 -28.51 -1.67
C SER A 37 28.16 -29.17 -0.30
N SER A 38 29.22 -29.74 0.24
CA SER A 38 29.25 -30.55 1.47
C SER A 38 28.96 -29.78 2.76
N ASN A 39 28.49 -28.54 2.69
CA ASN A 39 27.97 -27.80 3.84
C ASN A 39 26.43 -27.86 3.84
N PRO A 40 25.81 -28.75 4.63
CA PRO A 40 24.36 -28.75 4.88
C PRO A 40 23.91 -27.61 5.80
N GLY A 41 24.85 -26.79 6.30
CA GLY A 41 24.53 -25.57 7.04
C GLY A 41 24.11 -24.47 6.07
N GLY A 42 22.85 -24.07 6.14
CA GLY A 42 22.26 -23.00 5.31
C GLY A 42 23.00 -21.66 5.38
N MET A 43 22.38 -20.62 4.82
CA MET A 43 23.00 -19.29 4.74
C MET A 43 23.55 -18.84 6.10
N ARG A 44 24.87 -18.61 6.17
CA ARG A 44 25.54 -18.25 7.42
C ARG A 44 25.07 -16.90 7.91
N VAL A 45 24.87 -16.77 9.21
CA VAL A 45 24.58 -15.48 9.86
C VAL A 45 25.81 -14.58 9.71
N TYR A 46 25.63 -13.40 9.14
CA TYR A 46 26.66 -12.38 9.10
C TYR A 46 26.75 -11.68 10.45
N VAL A 47 27.94 -11.66 11.05
CA VAL A 47 28.25 -10.92 12.27
C VAL A 47 29.25 -9.83 11.87
N CYS A 48 28.92 -8.58 12.16
CA CYS A 48 29.79 -7.45 11.84
C CYS A 48 30.85 -7.30 12.93
N ASP A 49 32.12 -7.38 12.56
CA ASP A 49 33.24 -7.08 13.46
C ASP A 49 33.67 -5.60 13.40
N HIS A 50 33.02 -4.81 12.55
CA HIS A 50 33.28 -3.39 12.35
C HIS A 50 32.00 -2.57 12.54
N ASP A 51 32.16 -1.27 12.75
CA ASP A 51 31.04 -0.35 12.79
C ASP A 51 30.30 -0.36 11.45
N THR A 52 28.98 -0.46 11.51
CA THR A 52 28.06 -0.42 10.38
C THR A 52 27.15 0.80 10.42
N SER A 53 27.50 1.79 11.24
CA SER A 53 26.85 3.10 11.22
C SER A 53 26.88 3.67 9.79
N PRO A 54 25.75 4.18 9.28
CA PRO A 54 25.72 4.84 7.98
C PRO A 54 26.56 6.13 8.03
N PRO A 55 27.15 6.57 6.90
CA PRO A 55 27.87 7.83 6.84
C PRO A 55 27.04 9.01 7.37
N GLU A 56 27.64 9.86 8.21
CA GLU A 56 26.93 10.91 8.98
C GLU A 56 26.19 11.94 8.11
N ASP A 57 26.66 12.16 6.88
CA ASP A 57 26.10 13.09 5.93
C ASP A 57 24.83 12.56 5.22
N GLN A 58 24.64 11.23 5.22
CA GLN A 58 23.53 10.59 4.51
C GLN A 58 22.31 10.39 5.41
N LEU A 59 21.51 11.44 5.53
CA LEU A 59 20.28 11.43 6.33
C LEU A 59 19.05 11.15 5.46
N ILE A 60 18.40 10.01 5.68
CA ILE A 60 17.09 9.69 5.09
C ILE A 60 16.02 10.51 5.82
N LYS A 61 15.45 11.51 5.15
CA LYS A 61 14.37 12.36 5.68
C LYS A 61 13.10 12.19 4.86
N THR A 62 11.96 12.01 5.55
CA THR A 62 10.65 12.06 4.92
C THR A 62 10.13 13.48 4.92
N ASN A 63 9.72 13.97 3.76
CA ASN A 63 9.10 15.28 3.67
C ASN A 63 7.68 15.22 4.27
N GLN A 64 7.48 16.03 5.31
CA GLN A 64 6.28 16.06 6.15
C GLN A 64 5.07 16.76 5.50
N MET A 65 5.25 17.43 4.38
CA MET A 65 4.16 18.13 3.70
C MET A 65 3.25 17.13 2.99
N ASN A 66 1.94 17.25 3.24
CA ASN A 66 0.91 16.47 2.57
C ASN A 66 1.07 16.58 1.04
N ILE A 67 0.89 15.44 0.36
CA ILE A 67 1.08 15.32 -1.09
C ILE A 67 0.22 16.29 -1.90
N LEU A 68 -1.00 16.58 -1.44
CA LEU A 68 -1.91 17.50 -2.12
C LEU A 68 -1.38 18.94 -2.02
N ILE A 69 -0.99 19.37 -0.81
CA ILE A 69 -0.45 20.70 -0.57
C ILE A 69 0.82 20.90 -1.41
N ARG A 70 1.75 19.93 -1.41
CA ARG A 70 2.95 19.98 -2.25
C ARG A 70 2.62 20.16 -3.72
N SER A 71 1.66 19.40 -4.22
CA SER A 71 1.27 19.44 -5.63
C SER A 71 0.70 20.80 -6.02
N LEU A 72 -0.17 21.36 -5.17
CA LEU A 72 -0.75 22.68 -5.37
C LEU A 72 0.29 23.80 -5.27
N THR A 73 1.21 23.73 -4.31
CA THR A 73 2.30 24.73 -4.17
C THR A 73 3.24 24.70 -5.37
N LEU A 74 3.61 23.50 -5.87
CA LEU A 74 4.42 23.36 -7.08
C LEU A 74 3.70 23.91 -8.32
N LYS A 75 2.39 23.66 -8.44
CA LYS A 75 1.57 24.20 -9.53
C LYS A 75 1.51 25.73 -9.49
N LYS A 76 1.34 26.31 -8.29
CA LYS A 76 1.33 27.77 -8.09
C LYS A 76 2.67 28.42 -8.45
N GLN A 77 3.78 27.85 -7.97
CA GLN A 77 5.12 28.36 -8.31
C GLN A 77 5.37 28.31 -9.82
N LYS A 78 4.92 27.25 -10.50
CA LYS A 78 5.06 27.10 -11.95
C LYS A 78 4.23 28.15 -12.71
N SER A 79 3.00 28.45 -12.26
CA SER A 79 2.18 29.51 -12.85
C SER A 79 2.75 30.91 -12.62
N ASP A 80 3.30 31.18 -11.43
CA ASP A 80 3.93 32.46 -11.10
C ASP A 80 5.25 32.65 -11.89
N SER A 81 6.01 31.58 -12.13
CA SER A 81 7.21 31.63 -12.97
C SER A 81 6.93 31.76 -14.46
N SER A 82 5.78 31.26 -14.95
CA SER A 82 5.38 31.41 -16.36
C SER A 82 4.74 32.77 -16.67
N ALA A 83 4.51 33.61 -15.67
CA ALA A 83 3.87 34.92 -15.84
C ALA A 83 4.83 36.04 -16.28
N LYS A 84 6.14 35.76 -16.44
CA LYS A 84 7.13 36.73 -16.98
C LYS A 84 7.40 36.59 -18.48
N ASP A 85 6.94 35.54 -19.15
CA ASP A 85 7.05 35.42 -20.61
C ASP A 85 5.83 36.03 -21.29
N VAL A 86 5.83 37.36 -21.35
CA VAL A 86 4.90 38.14 -22.16
C VAL A 86 5.17 37.86 -23.65
N LYS A 87 4.09 37.46 -24.35
CA LYS A 87 3.88 37.55 -25.80
C LYS A 87 4.64 36.54 -26.69
N GLY A 88 4.20 35.29 -26.66
CA GLY A 88 4.52 34.30 -27.69
C GLY A 88 3.47 33.20 -27.79
N LYS A 89 2.49 33.38 -28.69
CA LYS A 89 1.69 32.36 -29.37
C LYS A 89 1.64 30.97 -28.71
N ALA A 90 0.55 30.69 -28.01
CA ALA A 90 0.20 29.34 -27.57
C ALA A 90 -0.09 28.43 -28.78
N THR A 91 0.95 27.78 -29.32
CA THR A 91 0.79 26.54 -30.07
C THR A 91 0.66 25.40 -29.06
N ALA A 92 -0.54 24.86 -29.02
CA ALA A 92 -0.93 23.71 -28.24
C ALA A 92 -0.18 22.46 -28.70
N GLU A 93 0.94 22.09 -28.06
CA GLU A 93 1.49 20.73 -28.17
C GLU A 93 2.21 20.32 -26.87
N SER A 94 1.60 19.41 -26.12
CA SER A 94 2.32 18.25 -25.56
C SER A 94 1.32 17.17 -25.16
N THR A 95 0.86 16.45 -26.16
CA THR A 95 0.46 15.05 -26.08
C THR A 95 1.58 14.24 -25.43
N LYS A 96 1.44 13.83 -24.16
CA LYS A 96 2.05 12.59 -23.66
C LYS A 96 1.28 12.04 -22.47
N GLY A 97 0.39 11.09 -22.77
CA GLY A 97 -0.36 10.33 -21.77
C GLY A 97 -1.73 9.86 -22.25
N LYS A 98 -1.83 9.38 -23.50
CA LYS A 98 -3.04 8.75 -24.04
C LYS A 98 -3.38 7.49 -23.24
N ARG A 99 -4.56 7.45 -22.65
CA ARG A 99 -5.52 6.34 -22.78
C ARG A 99 -6.91 6.94 -22.91
N THR A 100 -7.34 7.14 -24.15
CA THR A 100 -8.74 7.26 -24.54
C THR A 100 -9.37 5.88 -24.39
N ALA A 101 -10.32 5.73 -23.47
CA ALA A 101 -11.37 4.73 -23.61
C ALA A 101 -12.67 5.51 -23.81
N GLU A 102 -13.26 5.30 -24.98
CA GLU A 102 -14.51 5.87 -25.42
C GLU A 102 -15.65 5.56 -24.43
N ARG A 103 -16.55 6.53 -24.23
CA ARG A 103 -17.78 6.34 -23.47
C ARG A 103 -18.76 5.54 -24.33
N ILE A 104 -19.14 4.36 -23.86
CA ILE A 104 -20.29 3.62 -24.39
C ILE A 104 -21.21 3.27 -23.22
N GLY A 105 -22.48 3.64 -23.36
CA GLY A 105 -23.60 2.86 -22.84
C GLY A 105 -24.17 3.29 -21.48
N ASP A 106 -25.29 4.00 -21.56
CA ASP A 106 -26.21 4.32 -20.49
C ASP A 106 -26.77 3.12 -19.72
N GLY A 107 -27.07 3.35 -18.44
CA GLY A 107 -28.33 2.90 -17.85
C GLY A 107 -28.33 1.57 -17.09
N ARG A 108 -28.78 1.69 -15.83
CA ARG A 108 -29.64 0.77 -15.07
C ARG A 108 -29.00 0.05 -13.88
N ALA A 109 -29.71 0.23 -12.76
CA ALA A 109 -29.43 -0.21 -11.40
C ALA A 109 -29.13 -1.69 -11.23
N SER A 110 -28.33 -2.01 -10.20
CA SER A 110 -28.34 -3.25 -9.40
C SER A 110 -27.42 -3.02 -8.19
N VAL A 111 -27.95 -2.63 -7.03
CA VAL A 111 -28.36 -3.53 -5.93
C VAL A 111 -27.21 -4.41 -5.42
N LYS A 112 -26.85 -4.13 -4.17
CA LYS A 112 -26.34 -5.03 -3.12
C LYS A 112 -24.89 -5.50 -3.22
N ARG A 113 -24.03 -4.76 -2.50
CA ARG A 113 -22.72 -5.23 -2.02
C ARG A 113 -22.92 -6.46 -1.13
N ALA A 114 -22.20 -7.53 -1.45
CA ALA A 114 -21.83 -8.57 -0.51
C ALA A 114 -20.32 -8.76 -0.60
N ASN A 115 -19.59 -8.41 0.45
CA ASN A 115 -18.43 -9.22 0.79
C ASN A 115 -18.20 -9.21 2.29
N MET A 116 -18.21 -10.43 2.83
CA MET A 116 -18.07 -10.75 4.25
C MET A 116 -16.69 -10.35 4.76
N THR A 117 -16.66 -9.72 5.94
CA THR A 117 -15.49 -9.80 6.83
C THR A 117 -15.98 -10.48 8.11
N LYS A 118 -15.69 -11.77 8.22
CA LYS A 118 -15.87 -12.54 9.45
C LYS A 118 -14.85 -12.03 10.47
N ASN A 119 -15.34 -11.34 11.50
CA ASN A 119 -14.61 -11.10 12.73
C ASN A 119 -14.94 -12.26 13.67
N SER A 120 -13.97 -13.14 13.95
CA SER A 120 -14.05 -14.08 15.05
C SER A 120 -13.86 -13.32 16.35
N GLU A 121 -14.93 -13.29 17.13
CA GLU A 121 -14.98 -12.77 18.49
C GLU A 121 -14.11 -13.60 19.46
N SER A 122 -13.84 -12.97 20.60
CA SER A 122 -13.80 -13.60 21.92
C SER A 122 -12.49 -14.23 22.40
N ALA A 123 -11.65 -13.38 22.99
CA ALA A 123 -10.92 -13.74 24.21
C ALA A 123 -11.20 -12.69 25.30
N ARG A 124 -12.21 -13.01 26.12
CA ARG A 124 -12.42 -12.65 27.52
C ARG A 124 -11.58 -11.50 28.10
N ARG A 125 -12.25 -10.43 28.53
CA ARG A 125 -12.04 -9.85 29.87
C ARG A 125 -13.32 -9.19 30.37
N GLU A 126 -13.96 -9.86 31.33
CA GLU A 126 -14.80 -9.18 32.32
C GLU A 126 -13.91 -8.31 33.22
N GLY A 127 -14.40 -7.13 33.56
CA GLY A 127 -13.71 -6.18 34.42
C GLY A 127 -14.49 -4.88 34.51
N SER A 128 -15.36 -4.82 35.51
CA SER A 128 -16.11 -3.64 35.96
C SER A 128 -15.31 -2.34 35.84
N SER A 129 -15.81 -1.42 35.02
CA SER A 129 -15.51 -0.01 35.15
C SER A 129 -16.70 0.78 34.62
N THR A 130 -17.47 1.37 35.52
CA THR A 130 -18.55 2.35 35.26
C THR A 130 -18.08 3.59 34.50
N ARG A 131 -16.81 3.63 34.04
CA ARG A 131 -16.20 4.65 33.17
C ARG A 131 -16.09 4.22 31.69
N ALA A 132 -16.47 2.98 31.37
CA ALA A 132 -16.38 2.41 30.02
C ALA A 132 -17.17 3.17 28.93
N PRO A 133 -18.43 3.64 29.14
CA PRO A 133 -19.16 4.28 28.04
C PRO A 133 -18.56 5.63 27.66
N GLU A 134 -17.74 6.23 28.54
CA GLU A 134 -17.10 7.52 28.29
C GLU A 134 -16.05 7.43 27.19
N LYS A 135 -15.18 6.43 27.32
CA LYS A 135 -14.06 6.18 26.40
C LYS A 135 -14.58 5.62 25.08
N ASP A 136 -15.64 4.82 25.14
CA ASP A 136 -16.29 4.27 23.96
C ASP A 136 -16.85 5.38 23.06
N LEU A 137 -17.53 6.40 23.63
CA LEU A 137 -18.05 7.54 22.86
C LEU A 137 -16.94 8.40 22.24
N GLN A 138 -15.78 8.54 22.90
CA GLN A 138 -14.63 9.26 22.34
C GLN A 138 -14.01 8.55 21.13
N SER A 139 -14.05 7.21 21.13
CA SER A 139 -13.57 6.37 20.03
C SER A 139 -14.47 6.44 18.78
N LEU A 140 -15.73 6.86 18.93
CA LEU A 140 -16.68 6.94 17.81
C LEU A 140 -16.35 8.10 16.86
N THR A 141 -16.61 7.87 15.58
CA THR A 141 -16.52 8.91 14.54
C THR A 141 -17.67 9.90 14.67
N VAL A 142 -17.50 11.11 14.14
CA VAL A 142 -18.54 12.16 14.16
C VAL A 142 -19.82 11.68 13.48
N GLU A 143 -19.72 10.90 12.40
CA GLU A 143 -20.88 10.31 11.72
C GLU A 143 -21.67 9.37 12.62
N ARG A 144 -20.98 8.52 13.39
CA ARG A 144 -21.63 7.59 14.32
C ARG A 144 -22.26 8.33 15.50
N LEU A 145 -21.60 9.37 16.03
CA LEU A 145 -22.16 10.23 17.08
C LEU A 145 -23.42 10.98 16.59
N ARG A 146 -23.40 11.49 15.36
CA ARG A 146 -24.56 12.14 14.72
C ARG A 146 -25.72 11.17 14.49
N ALA A 147 -25.43 9.93 14.12
CA ALA A 147 -26.45 8.89 13.98
C ALA A 147 -27.13 8.58 15.32
N LEU A 148 -26.35 8.39 16.40
CA LEU A 148 -26.89 8.15 17.74
C LEU A 148 -27.71 9.33 18.27
N LEU A 149 -27.29 10.57 18.00
CA LEU A 149 -28.08 11.76 18.36
C LEU A 149 -29.38 11.83 17.55
N LYS A 150 -29.35 11.53 16.25
CA LYS A 150 -30.55 11.50 15.39
C LYS A 150 -31.54 10.43 15.83
N GLU A 151 -31.05 9.25 16.22
CA GLU A 151 -31.86 8.15 16.76
C GLU A 151 -32.57 8.56 18.06
N ARG A 152 -31.90 9.37 18.89
CA ARG A 152 -32.45 9.93 20.13
C ARG A 152 -33.26 11.23 19.94
N GLY A 153 -33.44 11.69 18.69
CA GLY A 153 -34.13 12.95 18.39
C GLY A 153 -33.40 14.22 18.83
N LEU A 154 -32.11 14.12 19.18
CA LEU A 154 -31.29 15.23 19.66
C LEU A 154 -30.59 15.98 18.52
N SER A 155 -30.24 17.24 18.77
CA SER A 155 -29.58 18.09 17.78
C SER A 155 -28.22 17.54 17.33
N VAL A 156 -28.04 17.45 16.02
CA VAL A 156 -26.88 16.88 15.31
C VAL A 156 -25.80 17.95 15.00
N LYS A 157 -26.08 19.22 15.32
CA LYS A 157 -25.18 20.35 15.09
C LYS A 157 -24.19 20.51 16.26
N GLY A 158 -22.93 20.77 15.92
CA GLY A 158 -21.86 21.03 16.88
C GLY A 158 -20.53 20.38 16.53
N LYS A 159 -19.52 20.65 17.36
CA LYS A 159 -18.20 20.00 17.35
C LYS A 159 -18.27 18.61 18.00
N LYS A 160 -17.28 17.74 17.74
CA LYS A 160 -17.27 16.34 18.24
C LYS A 160 -17.51 16.25 19.76
N ASP A 161 -16.87 17.12 20.53
CA ASP A 161 -16.99 17.14 21.99
C ASP A 161 -18.38 17.53 22.47
N GLU A 162 -19.05 18.46 21.76
CA GLU A 162 -20.43 18.87 22.04
C GLU A 162 -21.41 17.72 21.76
N LEU A 163 -21.17 16.93 20.71
CA LEU A 163 -21.98 15.76 20.39
C LEU A 163 -21.82 14.66 21.46
N ILE A 164 -20.59 14.46 21.95
CA ILE A 164 -20.29 13.50 23.02
C ILE A 164 -20.92 13.96 24.34
N ALA A 165 -20.78 15.24 24.70
CA ALA A 165 -21.38 15.80 25.92
C ALA A 165 -22.91 15.66 25.89
N ARG A 166 -23.55 15.90 24.74
CA ARG A 166 -25.00 15.75 24.56
C ARG A 166 -25.46 14.28 24.68
N LEU A 167 -24.69 13.32 24.15
CA LEU A 167 -24.95 11.88 24.32
C LEU A 167 -24.70 11.38 25.76
N LYS A 168 -23.79 12.02 26.50
CA LYS A 168 -23.55 11.73 27.91
C LYS A 168 -24.66 12.29 28.80
N GLY A 169 -25.10 13.52 28.56
CA GLY A 169 -26.15 14.18 29.35
C GLY A 169 -27.51 13.50 29.26
N ASP A 170 -27.88 13.03 28.07
CA ASP A 170 -29.16 12.34 27.82
C ASP A 170 -29.25 10.94 28.46
N ARG A 171 -28.11 10.34 28.82
CA ARG A 171 -28.07 8.98 29.40
C ARG A 171 -28.43 8.95 30.89
N VAL A 172 -28.70 10.11 31.50
CA VAL A 172 -28.95 10.27 32.94
C VAL A 172 -30.46 10.32 33.27
N ASP A 173 -31.33 10.58 32.31
CA ASP A 173 -32.78 10.79 32.57
C ASP A 173 -33.68 9.59 32.17
N GLY A 174 -33.08 8.42 31.92
CA GLY A 174 -33.77 7.23 31.40
C GLY A 174 -34.02 6.11 32.42
N GLU A 175 -34.14 6.43 33.71
CA GLU A 175 -34.44 5.46 34.76
C GLU A 175 -35.61 5.96 35.63
N SER A 176 -36.83 5.62 35.19
CA SER A 176 -38.07 5.52 35.99
C SER A 176 -39.08 4.69 35.24
#